data_AF-A0A3Q2YB46-F1
#
_entry.id   AF-A0A3Q2YB46-F1
#
_cell.length_a   1.000
_cell.length_b   1.000
_cell.length_c   1.000
_cell.angle_alpha   90.00
_cell.angle_beta   90.00
_cell.angle_gamma   90.00
#
_symmetry.space_group_name_H-M   'P 1'
#
loop_
_entity.id
_entity.type
_entity.pdbx_description
1 polymer ?
#
loop_
_entity_poly.entity_id
_entity_poly.type
_entity_poly.pdbx_seq_one_letter_code
_entity_poly.pdbx_strand_id
1 'polypeptide(L)'
;GTSKTTNKTLMRSAPPEALSRAGVAPRCESRACNPRMGNLALGRRVLTQSVCGNNGTEPYCAYGEPGLTCGAAKCGKCNAALPHLSHLAGAMSDSSFRHPDTWWQSAEGADSEMVQLDLEAEFYFTHLIAVFRSPRPAAMTLERSQDFGRTWHMLQYYARNCSAAFGIPEGKGARSGRDGAACTSKYSGAYPCTRGEVRRKTSQSAKERVQQLRVTNIRLRLLERQPCPCQAKAAAAATPGEAPPTRHFAIYDLIVKGSCFCNGHAEQCLPAPGYQPVRDRTSHVVHGKCVCRHNTAGDHCERCAALYNDRPWQPADGLTGAPHECRKCKCNGHAHSCHFDWSTWRDSGQRSGGVCDCLHHTEGRQCQNCKAGFYRDPRRPPTAPDSCKPCNCHPLGSAGARAAGDAPCDPSDGGCICKPGVGGARCDRCMVGYWGFHQYGCRPCDCAGDCDPFTGDCVSDLYNLEANASQPVRIFRVDELFSALHYSGKCECKEQPLTNSKLFCTMNYAYVLKVKVLSAHDKGSHAEVEVKVQKVLSQAAKLQRGRVTLYPESWTARGCTCPILNPGVEYLVAGHADRKRGHLLVNMKSLVKPWTATLGRKVLALLKKDCNW
;
A
#
# COMPACT_ATOMS: atom_id res chain seq x y z
N GLY A 1 -25.47 63.52 13.94
CA GLY A 1 -24.71 63.47 12.68
C GLY A 1 -23.38 62.82 12.93
N THR A 2 -23.01 61.88 12.04
CA THR A 2 -21.63 61.47 11.63
C THR A 2 -20.62 61.01 12.68
N SER A 3 -19.70 60.05 12.48
CA SER A 3 -19.48 58.94 11.54
C SER A 3 -18.11 58.35 11.94
N LYS A 4 -18.05 57.01 12.07
CA LYS A 4 -16.93 56.06 11.80
C LYS A 4 -15.46 56.52 11.95
N THR A 5 -14.68 55.68 12.65
CA THR A 5 -13.58 54.93 11.98
C THR A 5 -13.27 53.60 12.68
N THR A 6 -13.12 52.59 11.84
CA THR A 6 -12.85 51.17 12.05
C THR A 6 -11.43 50.85 12.52
N ASN A 7 -11.26 49.81 13.34
CA ASN A 7 -10.03 49.00 13.33
C ASN A 7 -10.38 47.50 13.27
N LYS A 8 -9.98 46.85 12.18
CA LYS A 8 -10.19 45.42 11.89
C LYS A 8 -9.03 44.63 12.52
N THR A 9 -9.32 43.83 13.54
CA THR A 9 -8.37 42.83 14.04
C THR A 9 -8.75 41.45 13.51
N LEU A 10 -7.82 40.85 12.78
CA LEU A 10 -7.91 39.55 12.12
C LEU A 10 -7.96 38.43 13.19
N MET A 11 -9.11 37.79 13.40
CA MET A 11 -9.18 36.56 14.22
C MET A 11 -8.73 35.36 13.38
N ARG A 12 -7.58 34.78 13.73
CA ARG A 12 -7.22 33.41 13.35
C ARG A 12 -7.92 32.44 14.32
N SER A 13 -8.79 31.60 13.78
CA SER A 13 -9.42 30.47 14.46
C SER A 13 -8.38 29.39 14.80
N ALA A 14 -8.17 29.12 16.09
CA ALA A 14 -7.54 27.90 16.57
C ALA A 14 -8.61 26.77 16.68
N PRO A 15 -8.30 25.52 16.33
CA PRO A 15 -9.26 24.41 16.42
C PRO A 15 -9.45 23.96 17.89
N PRO A 16 -10.61 23.37 18.23
CA PRO A 16 -10.90 22.95 19.59
C PRO A 16 -10.15 21.65 19.91
N GLU A 17 -9.22 21.72 20.85
CA GLU A 17 -8.65 20.53 21.51
C GLU A 17 -9.73 19.82 22.30
N ALA A 18 -10.05 18.60 21.88
CA ALA A 18 -10.95 17.71 22.58
C ALA A 18 -10.32 17.27 23.92
N LEU A 19 -11.10 17.40 25.00
CA LEU A 19 -10.79 16.85 26.32
C LEU A 19 -10.45 15.36 26.22
N SER A 20 -9.17 15.04 26.31
CA SER A 20 -8.65 13.71 26.60
C SER A 20 -9.00 13.33 28.04
N ARG A 21 -10.00 12.46 28.21
CA ARG A 21 -10.21 11.73 29.47
C ARG A 21 -9.28 10.52 29.49
N ALA A 22 -8.24 10.63 30.31
CA ALA A 22 -7.46 9.53 30.92
C ALA A 22 -7.09 8.31 30.04
N GLY A 23 -5.88 8.34 29.48
CA GLY A 23 -4.88 7.28 29.70
C GLY A 23 -5.17 5.84 29.24
N VAL A 24 -5.76 5.63 28.06
CA VAL A 24 -5.67 4.34 27.36
C VAL A 24 -5.29 4.62 25.91
N ALA A 25 -4.06 4.25 25.50
CA ALA A 25 -3.66 4.30 24.09
C ALA A 25 -4.68 3.53 23.22
N PRO A 26 -4.97 3.95 21.97
CA PRO A 26 -5.92 3.26 21.11
C PRO A 26 -5.51 1.78 21.00
N ARG A 27 -6.43 0.86 21.33
CA ARG A 27 -6.12 -0.58 21.40
C ARG A 27 -5.69 -1.16 20.05
N CYS A 28 -5.93 -0.43 18.96
CA CYS A 28 -5.75 -0.85 17.59
C CYS A 28 -4.46 -0.34 16.89
N GLU A 29 -3.48 0.18 17.63
CA GLU A 29 -2.23 0.67 17.02
C GLU A 29 -1.17 -0.43 16.79
N SER A 30 -1.16 -1.47 17.62
CA SER A 30 -0.13 -2.54 17.54
C SER A 30 -0.68 -3.95 17.78
N ARG A 31 -1.99 -4.11 17.92
CA ARG A 31 -2.64 -5.38 18.26
C ARG A 31 -3.98 -5.53 17.55
N ALA A 32 -4.42 -6.78 17.42
CA ALA A 32 -5.78 -7.09 17.00
C ALA A 32 -6.81 -6.32 17.83
N CYS A 33 -7.84 -5.77 17.17
CA CYS A 33 -8.82 -4.89 17.80
C CYS A 33 -10.22 -5.20 17.28
N ASN A 34 -11.24 -5.11 18.14
CA ASN A 34 -12.62 -5.38 17.77
C ASN A 34 -13.55 -4.27 18.26
N PRO A 35 -14.63 -3.95 17.53
CA PRO A 35 -15.60 -2.96 17.96
C PRO A 35 -16.32 -3.39 19.25
N ARG A 36 -16.86 -2.40 19.97
CA ARG A 36 -17.65 -2.66 21.19
C ARG A 36 -18.88 -3.51 20.86
N MET A 37 -19.22 -4.43 21.77
CA MET A 37 -20.47 -5.19 21.69
C MET A 37 -21.66 -4.34 22.12
N GLY A 38 -22.82 -4.59 21.51
CA GLY A 38 -24.09 -3.95 21.86
C GLY A 38 -25.30 -4.77 21.38
N ASN A 39 -26.49 -4.21 21.55
CA ASN A 39 -27.72 -4.80 21.01
C ASN A 39 -27.89 -4.39 19.55
N LEU A 40 -27.83 -5.35 18.62
CA LEU A 40 -28.03 -5.12 17.19
C LEU A 40 -29.47 -4.74 16.84
N ALA A 41 -30.46 -5.11 17.67
CA ALA A 41 -31.85 -4.74 17.42
C ALA A 41 -32.11 -3.23 17.64
N LEU A 42 -31.31 -2.59 18.50
CA LEU A 42 -31.50 -1.18 18.87
C LEU A 42 -31.33 -0.25 17.65
N GLY A 43 -32.32 0.62 17.45
CA GLY A 43 -32.32 1.58 16.34
C GLY A 43 -32.61 0.96 14.96
N ARG A 44 -33.02 -0.31 14.92
CA ARG A 44 -33.45 -1.03 13.72
C ARG A 44 -34.91 -1.45 13.82
N ARG A 45 -35.54 -1.65 12.66
CA ARG A 45 -36.92 -2.12 12.57
C ARG A 45 -36.95 -3.64 12.72
N VAL A 46 -37.72 -4.11 13.69
CA VAL A 46 -38.06 -5.53 13.83
C VAL A 46 -39.32 -5.79 12.99
N LEU A 47 -39.30 -6.85 12.20
CA LEU A 47 -40.39 -7.27 11.33
C LEU A 47 -41.19 -8.39 11.99
N THR A 48 -42.52 -8.30 11.94
CA THR A 48 -43.46 -9.32 12.44
C THR A 48 -44.56 -9.59 11.42
N GLN A 49 -45.25 -10.75 11.50
CA GLN A 49 -46.33 -11.06 10.55
C GLN A 49 -47.62 -10.34 10.94
N SER A 50 -47.94 -10.32 12.23
CA SER A 50 -49.10 -9.59 12.74
C SER A 50 -48.75 -8.68 13.92
N VAL A 51 -49.68 -7.78 14.23
CA VAL A 51 -49.67 -6.90 15.39
C VAL A 51 -51.12 -6.79 15.86
N CYS A 52 -51.36 -6.81 17.18
CA CYS A 52 -52.71 -6.61 17.69
C CYS A 52 -53.27 -5.25 17.33
N GLY A 53 -54.58 -5.21 17.10
CA GLY A 53 -55.32 -4.00 16.84
C GLY A 53 -54.91 -3.26 15.56
N ASN A 54 -54.44 -3.99 14.54
CA ASN A 54 -54.04 -3.42 13.25
C ASN A 54 -55.23 -2.89 12.44
N ASN A 55 -56.37 -3.57 12.52
CA ASN A 55 -57.59 -3.24 11.76
C ASN A 55 -58.65 -2.52 12.62
N GLY A 56 -58.41 -2.34 13.91
CA GLY A 56 -59.36 -1.78 14.87
C GLY A 56 -58.94 -2.06 16.31
N THR A 57 -59.76 -1.69 17.29
CA THR A 57 -59.45 -1.99 18.70
C THR A 57 -59.78 -3.45 19.02
N GLU A 58 -58.79 -4.20 19.53
CA GLU A 58 -58.91 -5.62 19.89
C GLU A 58 -58.77 -5.80 21.42
N PRO A 59 -59.66 -6.56 22.09
CA PRO A 59 -59.48 -6.90 23.50
C PRO A 59 -58.42 -8.01 23.66
N TYR A 60 -57.62 -7.92 24.72
CA TYR A 60 -56.67 -8.98 25.09
C TYR A 60 -56.65 -9.16 26.60
N CYS A 61 -56.28 -10.35 27.07
CA CYS A 61 -56.18 -10.71 28.47
C CYS A 61 -54.91 -11.50 28.75
N ALA A 62 -54.32 -11.27 29.92
CA ALA A 62 -53.12 -11.97 30.38
C ALA A 62 -53.28 -12.41 31.84
N TYR A 63 -52.71 -13.56 32.16
CA TYR A 63 -52.67 -14.07 33.53
C TYR A 63 -51.31 -13.73 34.15
N GLY A 64 -51.33 -13.09 35.30
CA GLY A 64 -50.13 -12.78 36.09
C GLY A 64 -49.87 -13.82 37.19
N GLU A 65 -48.64 -13.81 37.71
CA GLU A 65 -48.24 -14.51 38.95
C GLU A 65 -48.70 -13.74 40.20
N PRO A 66 -48.97 -14.40 41.35
CA PRO A 66 -48.03 -15.32 42.01
C PRO A 66 -48.63 -16.66 42.49
N GLY A 67 -48.09 -17.80 42.02
CA GLY A 67 -48.33 -19.13 42.60
C GLY A 67 -48.99 -20.16 41.68
N LEU A 68 -49.16 -21.39 42.19
CA LEU A 68 -49.74 -22.54 41.45
C LEU A 68 -51.20 -22.34 40.99
N THR A 69 -51.88 -21.26 41.43
CA THR A 69 -53.25 -20.90 41.07
C THR A 69 -53.28 -19.59 40.28
N CYS A 70 -53.96 -19.58 39.12
CA CYS A 70 -54.15 -18.37 38.32
C CYS A 70 -55.04 -17.38 39.09
N GLY A 71 -54.57 -16.14 39.27
CA GLY A 71 -55.44 -15.03 39.67
C GLY A 71 -56.41 -14.62 38.54
N ALA A 72 -57.20 -13.57 38.79
CA ALA A 72 -58.06 -12.99 37.75
C ALA A 72 -57.24 -12.51 36.54
N ALA A 73 -57.73 -12.78 35.32
CA ALA A 73 -57.09 -12.33 34.10
C ALA A 73 -57.11 -10.80 34.02
N LYS A 74 -55.95 -10.18 33.78
CA LYS A 74 -55.86 -8.75 33.53
C LYS A 74 -56.12 -8.49 32.05
N CYS A 75 -57.23 -7.84 31.74
CA CYS A 75 -57.63 -7.53 30.39
C CYS A 75 -57.39 -6.06 30.02
N GLY A 76 -57.15 -5.81 28.74
CA GLY A 76 -56.90 -4.50 28.17
C GLY A 76 -57.39 -4.41 26.73
N LYS A 77 -57.16 -3.26 26.11
CA LYS A 77 -57.48 -2.97 24.71
C LYS A 77 -56.20 -2.68 23.96
N CYS A 78 -56.06 -3.25 22.77
CA CYS A 78 -54.95 -2.99 21.86
C CYS A 78 -55.46 -2.25 20.61
N ASN A 79 -54.77 -1.19 20.21
CA ASN A 79 -55.04 -0.48 18.96
C ASN A 79 -53.73 0.09 18.41
N ALA A 80 -53.31 -0.37 17.23
CA ALA A 80 -52.04 -0.01 16.64
C ALA A 80 -51.95 1.47 16.21
N ALA A 81 -53.09 2.12 15.95
CA ALA A 81 -53.14 3.53 15.55
C ALA A 81 -53.03 4.50 16.75
N LEU A 82 -53.26 4.01 17.98
CA LEU A 82 -53.24 4.81 19.20
C LEU A 82 -51.98 4.52 20.03
N PRO A 83 -51.03 5.46 20.16
CA PRO A 83 -49.72 5.19 20.78
C PRO A 83 -49.78 4.55 22.18
N HIS A 84 -50.76 4.93 23.01
CA HIS A 84 -50.93 4.45 24.40
C HIS A 84 -51.56 3.05 24.50
N LEU A 85 -52.16 2.55 23.41
CA LEU A 85 -52.73 1.18 23.31
C LEU A 85 -51.97 0.34 22.28
N SER A 86 -50.90 0.87 21.69
CA SER A 86 -50.16 0.22 20.63
C SER A 86 -49.08 -0.70 21.19
N HIS A 87 -48.97 -1.91 20.62
CA HIS A 87 -47.96 -2.91 20.98
C HIS A 87 -47.18 -3.32 19.72
N LEU A 88 -46.56 -2.32 19.08
CA LEU A 88 -45.84 -2.48 17.82
C LEU A 88 -44.51 -3.22 17.99
N ALA A 89 -43.99 -3.81 16.91
CA ALA A 89 -42.74 -4.57 16.91
C ALA A 89 -41.51 -3.77 17.43
N GLY A 90 -41.53 -2.44 17.28
CA GLY A 90 -40.46 -1.56 17.77
C GLY A 90 -40.31 -1.53 19.29
N ALA A 91 -41.34 -1.95 20.05
CA ALA A 91 -41.25 -2.09 21.51
C ALA A 91 -40.24 -3.18 21.91
N MET A 92 -40.02 -4.21 21.07
CA MET A 92 -39.04 -5.25 21.36
C MET A 92 -37.59 -4.77 21.33
N SER A 93 -37.30 -3.66 20.64
CA SER A 93 -35.94 -3.15 20.42
C SER A 93 -35.68 -1.81 21.08
N ASP A 94 -36.60 -1.35 21.93
CA ASP A 94 -36.43 -0.13 22.71
C ASP A 94 -35.48 -0.34 23.91
N SER A 95 -35.42 0.63 24.81
CA SER A 95 -34.58 0.51 26.00
C SER A 95 -35.36 -0.09 27.15
N SER A 96 -35.08 -1.36 27.47
CA SER A 96 -35.68 -2.09 28.60
C SER A 96 -35.53 -1.37 29.95
N PHE A 97 -34.55 -0.47 30.08
CA PHE A 97 -34.35 0.34 31.28
C PHE A 97 -35.24 1.59 31.34
N ARG A 98 -35.55 2.20 30.19
CA ARG A 98 -36.40 3.41 30.11
C ARG A 98 -37.87 3.06 29.95
N HIS A 99 -38.15 1.93 29.31
CA HIS A 99 -39.48 1.45 28.97
C HIS A 99 -39.64 -0.01 29.40
N PRO A 100 -39.63 -0.33 30.71
CA PRO A 100 -39.60 -1.71 31.21
C PRO A 100 -40.92 -2.49 31.00
N ASP A 101 -41.99 -1.79 30.64
CA ASP A 101 -43.34 -2.35 30.48
C ASP A 101 -43.89 -2.18 29.06
N THR A 102 -43.05 -1.91 28.06
CA THR A 102 -43.45 -1.96 26.64
C THR A 102 -43.26 -3.38 26.10
N TRP A 103 -44.10 -3.79 25.16
CA TRP A 103 -43.98 -5.09 24.50
C TRP A 103 -44.60 -5.04 23.10
N TRP A 104 -44.19 -5.96 22.24
CA TRP A 104 -44.91 -6.30 21.02
C TRP A 104 -45.90 -7.42 21.30
N GLN A 105 -47.06 -7.36 20.63
CA GLN A 105 -48.09 -8.40 20.71
C GLN A 105 -48.65 -8.74 19.32
N SER A 106 -48.77 -10.04 19.03
CA SER A 106 -49.42 -10.53 17.80
C SER A 106 -50.92 -10.29 17.82
N ALA A 107 -51.57 -10.42 16.66
CA ALA A 107 -53.02 -10.48 16.57
C ALA A 107 -53.58 -11.66 17.40
N GLU A 108 -54.83 -11.51 17.86
CA GLU A 108 -55.53 -12.56 18.58
C GLU A 108 -55.82 -13.75 17.64
N GLY A 109 -55.62 -14.97 18.13
CA GLY A 109 -55.78 -16.20 17.35
C GLY A 109 -54.55 -16.58 16.53
N ALA A 110 -53.43 -15.88 16.65
CA ALA A 110 -52.19 -16.23 15.94
C ALA A 110 -51.63 -17.57 16.43
N ASP A 111 -51.69 -18.59 15.56
CA ASP A 111 -51.16 -19.93 15.86
C ASP A 111 -49.65 -20.02 15.59
N SER A 112 -49.13 -19.23 14.65
CA SER A 112 -47.70 -19.09 14.37
C SER A 112 -47.34 -17.64 14.04
N GLU A 113 -46.11 -17.25 14.33
CA GLU A 113 -45.58 -15.90 14.10
C GLU A 113 -44.12 -15.94 13.68
N MET A 114 -43.67 -14.84 13.08
CA MET A 114 -42.28 -14.64 12.71
C MET A 114 -41.80 -13.31 13.27
N VAL A 115 -40.62 -13.32 13.87
CA VAL A 115 -39.91 -12.12 14.32
C VAL A 115 -38.55 -12.08 13.63
N GLN A 116 -38.34 -11.11 12.75
CA GLN A 116 -37.14 -11.00 11.93
C GLN A 116 -36.45 -9.64 12.14
N LEU A 117 -35.13 -9.70 12.24
CA LEU A 117 -34.25 -8.55 12.28
C LEU A 117 -33.35 -8.59 11.05
N ASP A 118 -33.50 -7.59 10.19
CA ASP A 118 -32.66 -7.38 9.02
C ASP A 118 -31.58 -6.36 9.33
N LEU A 119 -30.33 -6.71 9.04
CA LEU A 119 -29.17 -5.86 9.24
C LEU A 119 -28.70 -5.32 7.89
N GLU A 120 -28.26 -4.08 7.88
CA GLU A 120 -27.81 -3.37 6.68
C GLU A 120 -26.41 -3.80 6.20
N ALA A 121 -25.68 -4.55 7.03
CA ALA A 121 -24.30 -4.98 6.79
C ALA A 121 -24.04 -6.33 7.50
N GLU A 122 -22.81 -6.84 7.41
CA GLU A 122 -22.41 -8.06 8.13
C GLU A 122 -22.02 -7.73 9.59
N PHE A 123 -22.54 -8.50 10.55
CA PHE A 123 -22.26 -8.34 11.98
C PHE A 123 -21.81 -9.67 12.61
N TYR A 124 -21.12 -9.58 13.74
CA TYR A 124 -20.91 -10.69 14.66
C TYR A 124 -22.12 -10.86 15.56
N PHE A 125 -22.70 -12.06 15.59
CA PHE A 125 -23.73 -12.48 16.53
C PHE A 125 -23.14 -13.39 17.60
N THR A 126 -23.39 -13.07 18.88
CA THR A 126 -22.87 -13.84 20.01
C THR A 126 -23.98 -14.52 20.81
N HIS A 127 -25.03 -13.78 21.13
CA HIS A 127 -26.17 -14.38 21.81
C HIS A 127 -27.47 -13.64 21.58
N LEU A 128 -28.54 -14.42 21.65
CA LEU A 128 -29.92 -13.96 21.60
C LEU A 128 -30.54 -14.13 22.98
N ILE A 129 -31.29 -13.12 23.41
CA ILE A 129 -32.20 -13.20 24.56
C ILE A 129 -33.55 -12.63 24.10
N ALA A 130 -34.60 -13.44 24.21
CA ALA A 130 -35.98 -13.01 24.04
C ALA A 130 -36.72 -13.15 25.37
N VAL A 131 -37.38 -12.09 25.82
CA VAL A 131 -38.13 -12.06 27.08
C VAL A 131 -39.61 -11.99 26.76
N PHE A 132 -40.34 -13.06 27.04
CA PHE A 132 -41.75 -13.17 26.69
C PHE A 132 -42.65 -12.56 27.77
N ARG A 133 -43.67 -11.81 27.35
CA ARG A 133 -44.78 -11.36 28.20
C ARG A 133 -45.86 -12.44 28.30
N SER A 134 -46.16 -13.09 27.19
CA SER A 134 -46.96 -14.32 27.15
C SER A 134 -46.14 -15.51 27.66
N PRO A 135 -46.75 -16.69 27.87
CA PRO A 135 -45.97 -17.93 27.99
C PRO A 135 -45.08 -18.10 26.77
N ARG A 136 -43.88 -18.68 26.97
CA ARG A 136 -42.97 -19.02 25.88
C ARG A 136 -43.65 -20.00 24.93
N PRO A 137 -43.31 -20.03 23.63
CA PRO A 137 -43.86 -21.01 22.70
C PRO A 137 -43.59 -22.46 23.12
N ALA A 138 -44.52 -23.37 22.84
CA ALA A 138 -44.31 -24.81 22.99
C ALA A 138 -43.28 -25.33 21.98
N ALA A 139 -43.25 -24.73 20.79
CA ALA A 139 -42.25 -24.97 19.75
C ALA A 139 -41.88 -23.66 19.03
N MET A 140 -40.58 -23.45 18.80
CA MET A 140 -40.04 -22.33 18.02
C MET A 140 -38.67 -22.65 17.43
N THR A 141 -38.27 -21.93 16.39
CA THR A 141 -36.96 -22.07 15.75
C THR A 141 -36.22 -20.75 15.68
N LEU A 142 -34.88 -20.84 15.70
CA LEU A 142 -33.98 -19.72 15.48
C LEU A 142 -33.13 -19.99 14.25
N GLU A 143 -33.19 -19.07 13.29
CA GLU A 143 -32.49 -19.13 12.02
C GLU A 143 -31.65 -17.87 11.82
N ARG A 144 -30.59 -18.00 11.02
CA ARG A 144 -29.79 -16.86 10.55
C ARG A 144 -29.59 -16.92 9.05
N SER A 145 -29.38 -15.75 8.46
CA SER A 145 -28.86 -15.62 7.09
C SER A 145 -27.48 -14.96 7.12
N GLN A 146 -26.65 -15.30 6.15
CA GLN A 146 -25.32 -14.71 5.94
C GLN A 146 -25.18 -14.03 4.58
N ASP A 147 -26.30 -13.90 3.86
CA ASP A 147 -26.39 -13.48 2.47
C ASP A 147 -27.65 -12.62 2.22
N PHE A 148 -28.00 -11.80 3.21
CA PHE A 148 -29.09 -10.82 3.16
C PHE A 148 -30.47 -11.45 2.90
N GLY A 149 -30.74 -12.58 3.55
CA GLY A 149 -32.06 -13.23 3.57
C GLY A 149 -32.30 -14.23 2.43
N ARG A 150 -31.31 -14.47 1.57
CA ARG A 150 -31.43 -15.40 0.43
C ARG A 150 -31.40 -16.85 0.89
N THR A 151 -30.46 -17.20 1.76
CA THR A 151 -30.37 -18.52 2.39
C THR A 151 -30.49 -18.40 3.89
N TRP A 152 -31.04 -19.46 4.49
CA TRP A 152 -31.33 -19.53 5.92
C TRP A 152 -30.74 -20.80 6.49
N HIS A 153 -29.96 -20.62 7.54
CA HIS A 153 -29.35 -21.69 8.30
C HIS A 153 -29.96 -21.81 9.69
N MET A 154 -30.23 -23.04 10.10
CA MET A 154 -30.82 -23.31 11.39
C MET A 154 -29.76 -23.20 12.51
N LEU A 155 -30.04 -22.41 13.55
CA LEU A 155 -29.13 -22.25 14.69
C LEU A 155 -29.52 -23.09 15.90
N GLN A 156 -30.83 -23.20 16.15
CA GLN A 156 -31.36 -23.89 17.31
C GLN A 156 -32.86 -24.18 17.13
N TYR A 157 -33.28 -25.37 17.55
CA TYR A 157 -34.67 -25.72 17.76
C TYR A 157 -35.02 -25.63 19.25
N TYR A 158 -36.22 -25.17 19.55
CA TYR A 158 -36.78 -25.14 20.90
C TYR A 158 -38.14 -25.82 20.88
N ALA A 159 -38.31 -26.89 21.64
CA ALA A 159 -39.61 -27.53 21.79
C ALA A 159 -39.76 -28.14 23.18
N ARG A 160 -40.99 -28.23 23.70
CA ARG A 160 -41.27 -28.98 24.93
C ARG A 160 -40.86 -30.45 24.82
N ASN A 161 -41.12 -31.03 23.66
CA ASN A 161 -40.71 -32.37 23.31
C ASN A 161 -40.07 -32.31 21.92
N CYS A 162 -38.73 -32.29 21.89
CA CYS A 162 -37.95 -32.18 20.66
C CYS A 162 -38.19 -33.33 19.69
N SER A 163 -38.34 -34.56 20.19
CA SER A 163 -38.61 -35.74 19.38
C SER A 163 -40.00 -35.66 18.74
N ALA A 164 -41.01 -35.21 19.48
CA ALA A 164 -42.37 -35.08 18.96
C ALA A 164 -42.53 -33.92 17.97
N ALA A 165 -41.96 -32.75 18.28
CA ALA A 165 -42.14 -31.55 17.47
C ALA A 165 -41.25 -31.53 16.21
N PHE A 166 -40.02 -32.06 16.30
CA PHE A 166 -39.02 -31.94 15.25
C PHE A 166 -38.33 -33.25 14.87
N GLY A 167 -38.65 -34.38 15.53
CA GLY A 167 -37.96 -35.65 15.29
C GLY A 167 -36.51 -35.66 15.76
N ILE A 168 -36.10 -34.71 16.61
CA ILE A 168 -34.70 -34.54 17.04
C ILE A 168 -34.57 -34.95 18.52
N PRO A 169 -33.67 -35.89 18.87
CA PRO A 169 -33.42 -36.22 20.28
C PRO A 169 -32.74 -35.05 21.02
N GLU A 170 -32.93 -34.94 22.34
CA GLU A 170 -32.25 -33.94 23.18
C GLU A 170 -30.99 -34.54 23.83
N GLY A 171 -29.82 -33.89 23.72
CA GLY A 171 -28.59 -34.34 24.40
C GLY A 171 -27.28 -34.05 23.67
N LYS A 172 -26.14 -34.32 24.33
CA LYS A 172 -24.79 -34.20 23.74
C LYS A 172 -24.62 -35.26 22.66
N GLY A 173 -24.45 -34.83 21.40
CA GLY A 173 -24.38 -35.70 20.22
C GLY A 173 -25.61 -35.64 19.32
N ALA A 174 -26.69 -35.00 19.76
CA ALA A 174 -27.95 -34.88 18.99
C ALA A 174 -27.97 -33.72 17.99
N ARG A 175 -26.89 -33.57 17.20
CA ARG A 175 -26.83 -32.64 16.06
C ARG A 175 -27.49 -33.30 14.84
N SER A 176 -28.76 -33.65 14.95
CA SER A 176 -29.53 -34.34 13.89
C SER A 176 -30.52 -33.42 13.15
N GLY A 177 -30.67 -32.17 13.58
CA GLY A 177 -31.49 -31.19 12.88
C GLY A 177 -30.84 -30.67 11.60
N ARG A 178 -31.59 -29.88 10.83
CA ARG A 178 -31.06 -29.21 9.63
C ARG A 178 -29.81 -28.39 10.02
N ASP A 179 -28.77 -28.45 9.18
CA ASP A 179 -27.47 -27.82 9.41
C ASP A 179 -26.76 -28.25 10.72
N GLY A 180 -27.11 -29.42 11.26
CA GLY A 180 -26.55 -29.94 12.51
C GLY A 180 -27.03 -29.17 13.76
N ALA A 181 -28.12 -28.41 13.65
CA ALA A 181 -28.69 -27.69 14.78
C ALA A 181 -29.29 -28.65 15.82
N ALA A 182 -29.01 -28.38 17.09
CA ALA A 182 -29.56 -29.12 18.21
C ALA A 182 -30.96 -28.60 18.60
N CYS A 183 -31.76 -29.47 19.22
CA CYS A 183 -32.99 -29.09 19.88
C CYS A 183 -32.80 -29.04 21.40
N THR A 184 -33.51 -28.15 22.08
CA THR A 184 -33.57 -28.11 23.55
C THR A 184 -34.97 -27.78 24.08
N SER A 185 -35.34 -28.42 25.18
CA SER A 185 -36.57 -28.17 25.93
C SER A 185 -36.41 -27.16 27.07
N LYS A 186 -35.17 -26.80 27.42
CA LYS A 186 -34.81 -25.93 28.55
C LYS A 186 -35.58 -24.60 28.60
N TYR A 187 -35.91 -24.03 27.45
CA TYR A 187 -36.56 -22.72 27.33
C TYR A 187 -38.00 -22.82 26.79
N SER A 188 -38.56 -24.02 26.72
CA SER A 188 -39.87 -24.26 26.09
C SER A 188 -40.98 -24.54 27.11
N GLY A 189 -40.68 -24.48 28.40
CA GLY A 189 -41.68 -24.63 29.46
C GLY A 189 -42.61 -23.41 29.56
N ALA A 190 -43.91 -23.65 29.76
CA ALA A 190 -44.91 -22.58 29.90
C ALA A 190 -44.72 -21.71 31.14
N TYR A 191 -44.07 -22.23 32.20
CA TYR A 191 -43.79 -21.50 33.44
C TYR A 191 -42.35 -20.93 33.46
N PRO A 192 -42.15 -19.65 33.82
CA PRO A 192 -43.15 -18.68 34.24
C PRO A 192 -44.00 -18.20 33.05
N CYS A 193 -45.29 -17.90 33.31
CA CYS A 193 -46.24 -17.49 32.28
C CYS A 193 -46.02 -16.07 31.76
N THR A 194 -45.18 -15.30 32.46
CA THR A 194 -44.70 -13.98 32.04
C THR A 194 -43.25 -13.82 32.45
N ARG A 195 -42.50 -12.96 31.76
CA ARG A 195 -41.05 -12.78 31.91
C ARG A 195 -40.26 -14.08 31.69
N GLY A 196 -40.82 -15.02 30.92
CA GLY A 196 -40.15 -16.23 30.52
C GLY A 196 -39.06 -15.91 29.49
N GLU A 197 -37.82 -16.27 29.79
CA GLU A 197 -36.71 -16.00 28.88
C GLU A 197 -36.37 -17.19 28.00
N VAL A 198 -35.98 -16.91 26.75
CA VAL A 198 -35.34 -17.84 25.82
C VAL A 198 -33.95 -17.31 25.49
N ARG A 199 -32.92 -18.15 25.63
CA ARG A 199 -31.53 -17.75 25.37
C ARG A 199 -30.87 -18.68 24.36
N ARG A 200 -30.07 -18.11 23.46
CA ARG A 200 -29.07 -18.84 22.67
C ARG A 200 -27.72 -18.20 22.87
N LYS A 201 -26.74 -18.92 23.42
CA LYS A 201 -25.33 -18.52 23.41
C LYS A 201 -24.62 -19.28 22.31
N THR A 202 -23.83 -18.63 21.46
CA THR A 202 -22.90 -19.31 20.55
C THR A 202 -21.81 -19.98 21.39
N SER A 203 -21.91 -21.30 21.55
CA SER A 203 -20.96 -22.11 22.31
C SER A 203 -20.02 -22.81 21.35
N GLN A 204 -18.90 -22.19 20.99
CA GLN A 204 -17.82 -22.89 20.30
C GLN A 204 -16.43 -22.38 20.72
N SER A 205 -15.48 -23.32 20.72
CA SER A 205 -14.06 -23.10 21.00
C SER A 205 -13.44 -22.23 19.88
N ALA A 206 -12.35 -21.52 20.20
CA ALA A 206 -11.74 -20.51 19.33
C ALA A 206 -11.32 -20.99 17.92
N LYS A 207 -11.38 -22.30 17.64
CA LYS A 207 -11.03 -22.92 16.36
C LYS A 207 -12.21 -23.05 15.38
N GLU A 208 -13.46 -23.03 15.83
CA GLU A 208 -14.62 -23.03 14.91
C GLU A 208 -14.91 -21.58 14.48
N ARG A 209 -14.15 -21.21 13.45
CA ARG A 209 -13.89 -19.91 12.83
C ARG A 209 -15.11 -18.98 12.76
N VAL A 210 -14.90 -17.73 13.23
CA VAL A 210 -15.36 -16.40 12.75
C VAL A 210 -16.53 -16.36 11.75
N GLN A 211 -16.46 -17.16 10.69
CA GLN A 211 -17.49 -17.34 9.66
C GLN A 211 -18.83 -17.88 10.20
N GLN A 212 -18.84 -18.65 11.30
CA GLN A 212 -20.09 -19.11 11.95
C GLN A 212 -20.77 -18.05 12.83
N LEU A 213 -20.10 -16.96 13.16
CA LEU A 213 -20.68 -15.88 13.96
C LEU A 213 -21.20 -14.73 13.11
N ARG A 214 -20.85 -14.71 11.82
CA ARG A 214 -21.29 -13.68 10.88
C ARG A 214 -22.78 -13.79 10.57
N VAL A 215 -23.51 -12.69 10.59
CA VAL A 215 -24.93 -12.64 10.32
C VAL A 215 -25.33 -11.36 9.58
N THR A 216 -26.32 -11.47 8.69
CA THR A 216 -27.00 -10.34 8.04
C THR A 216 -28.47 -10.28 8.45
N ASN A 217 -29.08 -11.42 8.79
CA ASN A 217 -30.48 -11.47 9.23
C ASN A 217 -30.65 -12.53 10.32
N ILE A 218 -31.50 -12.25 11.29
CA ILE A 218 -31.89 -13.19 12.34
C ILE A 218 -33.40 -13.34 12.29
N ARG A 219 -33.88 -14.58 12.31
CA ARG A 219 -35.30 -14.89 12.26
C ARG A 219 -35.67 -15.89 13.36
N LEU A 220 -36.65 -15.52 14.16
CA LEU A 220 -37.34 -16.38 15.08
C LEU A 220 -38.68 -16.78 14.47
N ARG A 221 -38.99 -18.07 14.45
CA ARG A 221 -40.31 -18.58 14.05
C ARG A 221 -40.98 -19.18 15.27
N LEU A 222 -42.07 -18.58 15.71
CA LEU A 222 -42.91 -19.07 16.80
C LEU A 222 -43.94 -20.02 16.15
N LEU A 223 -43.84 -21.31 16.42
CA LEU A 223 -44.59 -22.34 15.67
C LEU A 223 -45.83 -22.83 16.41
N GLU A 224 -45.73 -22.94 17.73
CA GLU A 224 -46.80 -23.47 18.56
C GLU A 224 -46.93 -22.65 19.84
N ARG A 225 -48.10 -22.05 20.06
CA ARG A 225 -48.45 -21.36 21.31
C ARG A 225 -48.78 -22.37 22.41
N GLN A 226 -48.56 -21.99 23.67
CA GLN A 226 -49.11 -22.73 24.80
C GLN A 226 -49.81 -21.81 25.80
N PRO A 227 -50.93 -22.28 26.41
CA PRO A 227 -51.57 -21.56 27.49
C PRO A 227 -50.73 -21.60 28.77
N CYS A 228 -51.00 -20.69 29.69
CA CYS A 228 -50.44 -20.77 31.02
C CYS A 228 -51.05 -21.98 31.76
N PRO A 229 -50.26 -22.87 32.38
CA PRO A 229 -50.78 -24.12 32.96
C PRO A 229 -51.87 -23.92 34.02
N CYS A 230 -51.90 -22.78 34.70
CA CYS A 230 -52.94 -22.49 35.68
C CYS A 230 -54.31 -22.15 35.06
N GLN A 231 -54.38 -21.86 33.75
CA GLN A 231 -55.64 -21.61 33.04
C GLN A 231 -56.50 -22.87 32.92
N ALA A 232 -55.88 -24.06 32.86
CA ALA A 232 -56.60 -25.33 32.79
C ALA A 232 -57.51 -25.57 34.02
N LYS A 233 -57.13 -25.03 35.19
CA LYS A 233 -57.94 -25.09 36.41
C LYS A 233 -59.03 -24.00 36.46
N ALA A 234 -58.80 -22.84 35.84
CA ALA A 234 -59.79 -21.75 35.76
C ALA A 234 -60.87 -22.00 34.69
N ALA A 235 -60.52 -22.63 33.57
CA ALA A 235 -61.46 -23.02 32.52
C ALA A 235 -62.43 -24.12 32.97
N ALA A 236 -62.05 -24.94 33.96
CA ALA A 236 -62.94 -25.91 34.60
C ALA A 236 -64.03 -25.25 35.48
N ALA A 237 -63.91 -23.95 35.77
CA ALA A 237 -64.83 -23.19 36.62
C ALA A 237 -65.62 -22.10 35.86
N ALA A 238 -65.43 -21.96 34.54
CA ALA A 238 -66.06 -20.92 33.72
C ALA A 238 -67.20 -21.50 32.85
N THR A 239 -68.29 -20.75 32.72
CA THR A 239 -69.43 -21.06 31.84
C THR A 239 -69.00 -21.14 30.36
N PRO A 240 -69.54 -22.07 29.56
CA PRO A 240 -69.23 -22.18 28.14
C PRO A 240 -69.75 -20.94 27.39
N GLY A 241 -68.85 -20.07 26.89
CA GLY A 241 -69.24 -18.94 26.03
C GLY A 241 -68.32 -17.71 26.06
N GLU A 242 -67.57 -17.47 27.14
CA GLU A 242 -66.72 -16.27 27.28
C GLU A 242 -65.30 -16.63 27.75
N ALA A 243 -64.56 -17.36 26.91
CA ALA A 243 -63.14 -17.56 27.17
C ALA A 243 -62.38 -16.23 26.94
N PRO A 244 -61.56 -15.75 27.90
CA PRO A 244 -60.86 -14.48 27.74
C PRO A 244 -59.85 -14.53 26.58
N PRO A 245 -59.73 -13.47 25.76
CA PRO A 245 -58.85 -13.41 24.59
C PRO A 245 -57.37 -13.46 25.00
N THR A 246 -56.80 -14.67 25.01
CA THR A 246 -55.44 -14.98 25.50
C THR A 246 -54.59 -15.68 24.44
N ARG A 247 -55.09 -15.76 23.19
CA ARG A 247 -54.45 -16.47 22.09
C ARG A 247 -53.53 -15.54 21.30
N HIS A 248 -52.50 -15.01 21.94
CA HIS A 248 -51.51 -14.16 21.29
C HIS A 248 -50.09 -14.49 21.78
N PHE A 249 -49.09 -14.17 20.96
CA PHE A 249 -47.69 -14.10 21.38
C PHE A 249 -47.39 -12.67 21.83
N ALA A 250 -46.58 -12.53 22.88
CA ALA A 250 -46.12 -11.22 23.33
C ALA A 250 -44.68 -11.27 23.83
N ILE A 251 -43.86 -10.32 23.40
CA ILE A 251 -42.43 -10.22 23.71
C ILE A 251 -42.13 -8.82 24.24
N TYR A 252 -41.58 -8.76 25.46
CA TYR A 252 -41.05 -7.52 26.05
C TYR A 252 -39.81 -7.07 25.26
N ASP A 253 -38.77 -7.90 25.29
CA ASP A 253 -37.45 -7.51 24.79
C ASP A 253 -36.87 -8.55 23.84
N LEU A 254 -36.34 -8.07 22.72
CA LEU A 254 -35.50 -8.81 21.78
C LEU A 254 -34.08 -8.24 21.82
N ILE A 255 -33.20 -8.91 22.56
CA ILE A 255 -31.80 -8.53 22.72
C ILE A 255 -30.94 -9.44 21.85
N VAL A 256 -30.49 -8.89 20.73
CA VAL A 256 -29.53 -9.53 19.83
C VAL A 256 -28.16 -8.97 20.14
N LYS A 257 -27.36 -9.63 20.98
CA LYS A 257 -26.02 -9.13 21.27
C LYS A 257 -25.05 -9.51 20.17
N GLY A 258 -24.24 -8.52 19.81
CA GLY A 258 -23.28 -8.64 18.73
C GLY A 258 -22.37 -7.42 18.63
N SER A 259 -21.52 -7.42 17.62
CA SER A 259 -20.66 -6.30 17.27
C SER A 259 -20.50 -6.19 15.76
N CYS A 260 -20.03 -5.03 15.31
CA CYS A 260 -19.64 -4.81 13.92
C CYS A 260 -18.50 -5.77 13.50
N PHE A 261 -18.59 -6.33 12.29
CA PHE A 261 -17.62 -7.29 11.77
C PHE A 261 -16.48 -6.57 11.03
N CYS A 262 -15.25 -6.60 11.57
CA CYS A 262 -14.11 -5.85 11.00
C CYS A 262 -12.82 -6.67 10.86
N ASN A 263 -12.91 -8.00 10.84
CA ASN A 263 -11.76 -8.91 10.74
C ASN A 263 -10.62 -8.62 11.76
N GLY A 264 -10.92 -7.99 12.89
CA GLY A 264 -9.92 -7.64 13.91
C GLY A 264 -9.07 -6.39 13.60
N HIS A 265 -9.45 -5.59 12.60
CA HIS A 265 -8.72 -4.37 12.18
C HIS A 265 -9.48 -3.07 12.42
N ALA A 266 -10.55 -3.06 13.23
CA ALA A 266 -11.18 -1.81 13.65
C ALA A 266 -11.76 -1.90 15.07
N GLU A 267 -11.73 -0.77 15.77
CA GLU A 267 -12.32 -0.61 17.11
C GLU A 267 -13.63 0.19 17.10
N GLN A 268 -13.93 0.86 16.00
CA GLN A 268 -15.07 1.76 15.84
C GLN A 268 -15.74 1.52 14.49
N CYS A 269 -17.07 1.72 14.46
CA CYS A 269 -17.86 1.62 13.25
C CYS A 269 -18.77 2.84 13.07
N LEU A 270 -18.95 3.21 11.82
CA LEU A 270 -19.81 4.29 11.33
C LEU A 270 -21.07 3.69 10.69
N PRO A 271 -22.15 4.47 10.52
CA PRO A 271 -23.34 4.04 9.79
C PRO A 271 -22.98 3.46 8.41
N ALA A 272 -23.48 2.27 8.12
CA ALA A 272 -23.26 1.63 6.83
C ALA A 272 -24.16 2.23 5.75
N PRO A 273 -23.78 2.16 4.47
CA PRO A 273 -24.63 2.58 3.35
C PRO A 273 -25.99 1.85 3.42
N GLY A 274 -27.09 2.58 3.31
CA GLY A 274 -28.44 2.01 3.41
C GLY A 274 -28.99 1.90 4.83
N TYR A 275 -28.23 2.27 5.87
CA TYR A 275 -28.78 2.40 7.23
C TYR A 275 -29.85 3.50 7.27
N GLN A 276 -31.07 3.13 7.64
CA GLN A 276 -32.18 4.04 7.86
C GLN A 276 -32.52 4.10 9.36
N PRO A 277 -32.26 5.22 10.05
CA PRO A 277 -32.55 5.32 11.48
C PRO A 277 -34.06 5.35 11.72
N VAL A 278 -34.56 4.49 12.62
CA VAL A 278 -35.97 4.49 13.04
C VAL A 278 -36.30 5.72 13.91
N ARG A 279 -35.31 6.28 14.61
CA ARG A 279 -35.40 7.51 15.41
C ARG A 279 -34.08 8.28 15.37
N ASP A 280 -34.16 9.60 15.26
CA ASP A 280 -33.03 10.51 15.02
C ASP A 280 -32.03 10.64 16.20
N ARG A 281 -32.38 10.12 17.39
CA ARG A 281 -31.56 10.19 18.62
C ARG A 281 -31.55 8.90 19.43
N THR A 282 -31.17 7.78 18.82
CA THR A 282 -30.87 6.55 19.57
C THR A 282 -29.40 6.50 19.95
N SER A 283 -29.09 6.77 21.21
CA SER A 283 -27.75 6.55 21.76
C SER A 283 -27.43 5.05 21.79
N HIS A 284 -26.17 4.68 21.52
CA HIS A 284 -25.64 3.30 21.63
C HIS A 284 -26.05 2.31 20.52
N VAL A 285 -26.48 2.79 19.34
CA VAL A 285 -26.64 1.94 18.16
C VAL A 285 -25.28 1.34 17.76
N VAL A 286 -25.28 0.04 17.45
CA VAL A 286 -24.11 -0.62 16.86
C VAL A 286 -24.17 -0.43 15.35
N HIS A 287 -23.26 0.37 14.79
CA HIS A 287 -23.18 0.59 13.34
C HIS A 287 -22.35 -0.48 12.61
N GLY A 288 -22.51 -0.60 11.30
CA GLY A 288 -21.98 -1.72 10.50
C GLY A 288 -20.75 -1.45 9.63
N LYS A 289 -20.33 -0.21 9.39
CA LYS A 289 -19.17 0.10 8.53
C LYS A 289 -17.92 0.36 9.36
N CYS A 290 -16.87 -0.41 9.13
CA CYS A 290 -15.65 -0.31 9.91
C CYS A 290 -14.82 0.93 9.62
N VAL A 291 -14.24 1.52 10.67
CA VAL A 291 -13.15 2.50 10.55
C VAL A 291 -11.83 1.74 10.54
N CYS A 292 -11.43 1.26 9.36
CA CYS A 292 -10.31 0.34 9.22
C CYS A 292 -8.97 0.93 9.65
N ARG A 293 -8.18 0.10 10.34
CA ARG A 293 -6.79 0.32 10.76
C ARG A 293 -5.89 -0.74 10.13
N HIS A 294 -4.65 -0.89 10.61
CA HIS A 294 -3.71 -1.90 10.12
C HIS A 294 -3.51 -1.85 8.59
N ASN A 295 -3.65 -0.67 7.99
CA ASN A 295 -3.61 -0.43 6.55
C ASN A 295 -4.58 -1.30 5.72
N THR A 296 -5.71 -1.68 6.32
CA THR A 296 -6.80 -2.38 5.64
C THR A 296 -7.85 -1.41 5.10
N ALA A 297 -8.69 -1.90 4.21
CA ALA A 297 -9.77 -1.16 3.55
C ALA A 297 -10.95 -2.10 3.26
N GLY A 298 -12.07 -1.53 2.83
CA GLY A 298 -13.35 -2.25 2.70
C GLY A 298 -14.32 -1.88 3.81
N ASP A 299 -15.57 -2.32 3.70
CA ASP A 299 -16.59 -2.03 4.72
C ASP A 299 -16.36 -2.87 5.99
N HIS A 300 -15.64 -3.99 5.88
CA HIS A 300 -15.31 -4.94 6.93
C HIS A 300 -13.80 -5.18 7.08
N CYS A 301 -12.97 -4.30 6.52
CA CYS A 301 -11.51 -4.40 6.53
C CYS A 301 -10.97 -5.71 5.91
N GLU A 302 -11.69 -6.21 4.90
CA GLU A 302 -11.50 -7.50 4.24
C GLU A 302 -10.42 -7.50 3.14
N ARG A 303 -9.80 -6.35 2.89
CA ARG A 303 -8.72 -6.19 1.92
C ARG A 303 -7.68 -5.19 2.40
N CYS A 304 -6.51 -5.18 1.77
CA CYS A 304 -5.51 -4.16 2.03
C CYS A 304 -5.86 -2.83 1.35
N ALA A 305 -5.39 -1.73 1.94
CA ALA A 305 -5.43 -0.42 1.30
C ALA A 305 -4.63 -0.44 -0.02
N ALA A 306 -4.97 0.44 -0.95
CA ALA A 306 -4.50 0.38 -2.34
C ALA A 306 -2.98 0.27 -2.50
N LEU A 307 -2.19 0.97 -1.66
CA LEU A 307 -0.72 0.96 -1.70
C LEU A 307 -0.07 -0.05 -0.73
N TYR A 308 -0.84 -0.97 -0.15
CA TYR A 308 -0.40 -1.87 0.94
C TYR A 308 -0.50 -3.36 0.58
N ASN A 309 -0.44 -3.68 -0.70
CA ASN A 309 -0.53 -5.05 -1.23
C ASN A 309 0.84 -5.72 -1.39
N ASP A 310 1.81 -5.47 -0.49
CA ASP A 310 3.14 -6.09 -0.59
C ASP A 310 3.22 -7.49 0.05
N ARG A 311 2.20 -7.86 0.82
CA ARG A 311 1.98 -9.19 1.40
C ARG A 311 0.49 -9.55 1.31
N PRO A 312 0.12 -10.84 1.32
CA PRO A 312 -1.29 -11.21 1.28
C PRO A 312 -2.02 -10.74 2.54
N TRP A 313 -3.27 -10.30 2.37
CA TRP A 313 -4.15 -9.92 3.47
C TRP A 313 -4.42 -11.10 4.40
N GLN A 314 -4.53 -10.83 5.70
CA GLN A 314 -4.90 -11.80 6.73
C GLN A 314 -5.73 -11.09 7.81
N PRO A 315 -6.74 -11.75 8.41
CA PRO A 315 -7.45 -11.20 9.55
C PRO A 315 -6.52 -11.10 10.76
N ALA A 316 -6.76 -10.14 11.64
CA ALA A 316 -6.02 -10.05 12.89
C ALA A 316 -6.38 -11.21 13.83
N ASP A 317 -5.40 -11.71 14.58
CA ASP A 317 -5.60 -12.85 15.46
C ASP A 317 -5.97 -12.37 16.87
N GLY A 318 -7.21 -12.67 17.29
CA GLY A 318 -7.72 -12.33 18.61
C GLY A 318 -7.11 -13.15 19.75
N LEU A 319 -6.50 -14.31 19.48
CA LEU A 319 -5.89 -15.18 20.50
C LEU A 319 -4.46 -14.73 20.82
N THR A 320 -3.64 -14.52 19.80
CA THR A 320 -2.26 -14.06 19.96
C THR A 320 -2.16 -12.54 20.09
N GLY A 321 -3.18 -11.82 19.64
CA GLY A 321 -3.17 -10.36 19.53
C GLY A 321 -2.42 -9.84 18.31
N ALA A 322 -1.96 -10.72 17.41
CA ALA A 322 -1.21 -10.33 16.22
C ALA A 322 -2.09 -9.49 15.27
N PRO A 323 -1.67 -8.27 14.89
CA PRO A 323 -2.50 -7.36 14.09
C PRO A 323 -2.60 -7.73 12.60
N HIS A 324 -1.65 -8.53 12.09
CA HIS A 324 -1.56 -8.95 10.69
C HIS A 324 -1.76 -7.81 9.66
N GLU A 325 -1.17 -6.64 9.95
CA GLU A 325 -1.38 -5.43 9.14
C GLU A 325 -0.94 -5.53 7.68
N CYS A 326 -1.59 -4.83 6.77
CA CYS A 326 -1.13 -4.79 5.39
C CYS A 326 0.19 -4.02 5.28
N ARG A 327 1.07 -4.46 4.38
CA ARG A 327 2.42 -3.90 4.24
C ARG A 327 2.52 -3.03 3.00
N LYS A 328 3.04 -1.81 3.18
CA LYS A 328 3.19 -0.81 2.12
C LYS A 328 4.12 -1.31 1.01
N CYS A 329 3.71 -1.15 -0.24
CA CYS A 329 4.54 -1.37 -1.41
C CYS A 329 5.61 -0.28 -1.54
N LYS A 330 6.80 -0.67 -1.97
CA LYS A 330 7.89 0.26 -2.28
C LYS A 330 7.78 0.71 -3.73
N CYS A 331 7.16 1.86 -3.96
CA CYS A 331 6.92 2.40 -5.31
C CYS A 331 7.68 3.71 -5.60
N ASN A 332 8.69 4.03 -4.78
CA ASN A 332 9.51 5.25 -4.89
C ASN A 332 8.72 6.58 -4.99
N GLY A 333 7.46 6.62 -4.53
CA GLY A 333 6.61 7.82 -4.62
C GLY A 333 5.94 8.03 -5.99
N HIS A 334 6.01 7.06 -6.90
CA HIS A 334 5.39 7.13 -8.23
C HIS A 334 4.17 6.21 -8.39
N ALA A 335 3.51 5.81 -7.31
CA ALA A 335 2.25 5.07 -7.41
C ALA A 335 1.36 5.37 -6.20
N HIS A 336 0.05 5.41 -6.45
CA HIS A 336 -0.98 5.49 -5.40
C HIS A 336 -1.59 4.12 -5.07
N SER A 337 -1.35 3.12 -5.92
CA SER A 337 -1.79 1.74 -5.75
C SER A 337 -0.70 0.75 -6.16
N CYS A 338 -0.83 -0.46 -5.64
CA CYS A 338 -0.07 -1.62 -6.04
C CYS A 338 -0.98 -2.85 -5.92
N HIS A 339 -0.67 -3.90 -6.68
CA HIS A 339 -1.32 -5.20 -6.55
C HIS A 339 -0.32 -6.24 -6.06
N PHE A 340 -0.85 -7.34 -5.52
CA PHE A 340 -0.04 -8.45 -5.03
C PHE A 340 0.14 -9.49 -6.14
N ASP A 341 1.37 -9.94 -6.34
CA ASP A 341 1.71 -11.01 -7.28
C ASP A 341 2.36 -12.21 -6.58
N TRP A 342 1.80 -13.40 -6.84
CA TRP A 342 2.23 -14.65 -6.19
C TRP A 342 3.59 -15.14 -6.69
N SER A 343 3.92 -14.92 -7.97
CA SER A 343 5.20 -15.36 -8.53
C SER A 343 6.35 -14.59 -7.87
N THR A 344 6.19 -13.27 -7.85
CA THR A 344 7.08 -12.32 -7.21
C THR A 344 7.26 -12.60 -5.70
N TRP A 345 6.16 -12.93 -5.00
CA TRP A 345 6.21 -13.31 -3.59
C TRP A 345 7.09 -14.54 -3.37
N ARG A 346 6.89 -15.60 -4.16
CA ARG A 346 7.66 -16.85 -4.06
C ARG A 346 9.14 -16.62 -4.38
N ASP A 347 9.43 -15.88 -5.45
CA ASP A 347 10.79 -15.59 -5.90
C ASP A 347 11.58 -14.76 -4.87
N SER A 348 10.87 -13.91 -4.11
CA SER A 348 11.46 -13.16 -2.98
C SER A 348 11.70 -14.00 -1.72
N GLY A 349 11.37 -15.29 -1.73
CA GLY A 349 11.41 -16.14 -0.54
C GLY A 349 10.31 -15.78 0.48
N GLN A 350 9.11 -15.46 0.00
CA GLN A 350 7.96 -15.03 0.81
C GLN A 350 8.23 -13.74 1.60
N ARG A 351 8.99 -12.81 1.01
CA ARG A 351 9.37 -11.56 1.66
C ARG A 351 8.67 -10.35 1.12
N SER A 352 8.34 -10.27 -0.17
CA SER A 352 7.69 -9.11 -0.81
C SER A 352 7.09 -9.51 -2.16
N GLY A 353 5.81 -9.21 -2.36
CA GLY A 353 5.03 -9.59 -3.54
C GLY A 353 4.35 -8.41 -4.23
N GLY A 354 4.54 -7.18 -3.74
CA GLY A 354 3.88 -6.01 -4.31
C GLY A 354 4.47 -5.60 -5.65
N VAL A 355 3.59 -5.22 -6.58
CA VAL A 355 3.89 -4.65 -7.89
C VAL A 355 3.12 -3.34 -8.05
N CYS A 356 3.82 -2.25 -8.32
CA CYS A 356 3.27 -0.90 -8.32
C CYS A 356 2.60 -0.53 -9.64
N ASP A 357 1.50 0.23 -9.57
CA ASP A 357 0.85 0.83 -10.74
C ASP A 357 1.49 2.19 -11.04
N CYS A 358 2.55 2.19 -11.85
CA CYS A 358 3.47 3.32 -11.99
C CYS A 358 2.91 4.53 -12.75
N LEU A 359 3.14 5.71 -12.15
CA LEU A 359 2.84 7.05 -12.66
C LEU A 359 4.15 7.77 -13.08
N HIS A 360 4.09 9.07 -13.39
CA HIS A 360 5.29 9.91 -13.59
C HIS A 360 6.26 9.38 -14.68
N HIS A 361 5.75 8.71 -15.72
CA HIS A 361 6.53 8.06 -16.77
C HIS A 361 7.60 7.09 -16.25
N THR A 362 7.37 6.50 -15.08
CA THR A 362 8.20 5.44 -14.51
C THR A 362 7.66 4.06 -14.86
N GLU A 363 8.54 3.06 -14.77
CA GLU A 363 8.24 1.65 -15.00
C GLU A 363 9.07 0.73 -14.10
N GLY A 364 8.79 -0.57 -14.21
CA GLY A 364 9.34 -1.60 -13.36
C GLY A 364 8.52 -1.80 -12.08
N ARG A 365 8.78 -2.92 -11.41
CA ARG A 365 8.01 -3.39 -10.24
C ARG A 365 7.82 -2.32 -9.13
N GLN A 366 8.84 -1.52 -8.89
CA GLN A 366 8.90 -0.49 -7.85
C GLN A 366 8.88 0.93 -8.43
N CYS A 367 8.54 1.07 -9.72
CA CYS A 367 8.63 2.35 -10.43
C CYS A 367 10.04 2.96 -10.37
N GLN A 368 11.06 2.10 -10.46
CA GLN A 368 12.45 2.48 -10.27
C GLN A 368 13.12 2.96 -11.56
N ASN A 369 12.56 2.63 -12.73
CA ASN A 369 13.08 2.96 -14.05
C ASN A 369 12.19 4.01 -14.73
N CYS A 370 12.71 4.71 -15.73
CA CYS A 370 11.91 5.54 -16.63
C CYS A 370 11.45 4.72 -17.83
N LYS A 371 10.24 4.99 -18.34
CA LYS A 371 9.72 4.36 -19.56
C LYS A 371 10.62 4.67 -20.75
N ALA A 372 10.59 3.82 -21.78
CA ALA A 372 11.23 4.11 -23.05
C ALA A 372 10.80 5.49 -23.59
N GLY A 373 11.76 6.26 -24.11
CA GLY A 373 11.54 7.66 -24.51
C GLY A 373 11.64 8.67 -23.36
N PHE A 374 11.96 8.21 -22.14
CA PHE A 374 12.27 9.07 -20.99
C PHE A 374 13.60 8.67 -20.36
N TYR A 375 14.26 9.62 -19.72
CA TYR A 375 15.50 9.43 -18.97
C TYR A 375 15.41 10.04 -17.58
N ARG A 376 16.24 9.56 -16.65
CA ARG A 376 16.27 10.08 -15.28
C ARG A 376 17.06 11.38 -15.23
N ASP A 377 16.44 12.50 -14.81
CA ASP A 377 17.14 13.77 -14.62
C ASP A 377 18.07 13.67 -13.38
N PRO A 378 19.41 13.74 -13.53
CA PRO A 378 20.34 13.62 -12.41
C PRO A 378 20.22 14.74 -11.38
N ARG A 379 19.58 15.86 -11.74
CA ARG A 379 19.40 17.04 -10.86
C ARG A 379 18.19 16.90 -9.94
N ARG A 380 17.31 15.92 -10.17
CA ARG A 380 16.12 15.68 -9.37
C ARG A 380 16.29 14.42 -8.52
N PRO A 381 15.72 14.39 -7.30
CA PRO A 381 15.70 13.15 -6.54
C PRO A 381 14.86 12.10 -7.29
N PRO A 382 15.24 10.80 -7.23
CA PRO A 382 14.51 9.72 -7.89
C PRO A 382 13.00 9.74 -7.67
N THR A 383 12.56 10.11 -6.46
CA THR A 383 11.17 10.10 -6.02
C THR A 383 10.34 11.31 -6.48
N ALA A 384 10.95 12.29 -7.16
CA ALA A 384 10.23 13.47 -7.62
C ALA A 384 9.28 13.13 -8.77
N PRO A 385 8.07 13.71 -8.84
CA PRO A 385 7.14 13.50 -9.95
C PRO A 385 7.71 13.79 -11.35
N ASP A 386 8.67 14.73 -11.44
CA ASP A 386 9.35 15.12 -12.67
C ASP A 386 10.76 14.50 -12.80
N SER A 387 11.03 13.37 -12.11
CA SER A 387 12.33 12.71 -12.18
C SER A 387 12.60 12.05 -13.53
N CYS A 388 11.57 11.64 -14.27
CA CYS A 388 11.70 11.14 -15.64
C CYS A 388 11.36 12.25 -16.65
N LYS A 389 12.35 12.65 -17.45
CA LYS A 389 12.20 13.66 -18.50
C LYS A 389 12.12 13.01 -19.87
N PRO A 390 11.29 13.54 -20.79
CA PRO A 390 11.22 13.02 -22.15
C PRO A 390 12.55 13.23 -22.86
N CYS A 391 12.93 12.25 -23.67
CA CYS A 391 14.04 12.37 -24.61
C CYS A 391 13.76 13.51 -25.58
N ASN A 392 14.78 14.30 -25.92
CA ASN A 392 14.66 15.39 -26.88
C ASN A 392 15.62 15.15 -28.05
N CYS A 393 15.46 13.99 -28.70
CA CYS A 393 16.29 13.54 -29.80
C CYS A 393 15.66 13.95 -31.14
N HIS A 394 16.49 14.45 -32.05
CA HIS A 394 16.03 14.94 -33.34
C HIS A 394 15.61 13.76 -34.23
N PRO A 395 14.34 13.70 -34.69
CA PRO A 395 13.78 12.51 -35.32
C PRO A 395 14.50 12.11 -36.62
N LEU A 396 15.06 13.08 -37.36
CA LEU A 396 15.82 12.79 -38.57
C LEU A 396 17.27 12.37 -38.29
N GLY A 397 17.90 12.91 -37.24
CA GLY A 397 19.33 12.76 -36.99
C GLY A 397 19.67 11.66 -35.99
N SER A 398 18.70 11.20 -35.21
CA SER A 398 18.88 10.10 -34.26
C SER A 398 18.66 8.72 -34.90
N ALA A 399 19.56 7.79 -34.61
CA ALA A 399 19.46 6.40 -35.03
C ALA A 399 18.33 5.70 -34.26
N GLY A 400 17.53 4.89 -34.96
CA GLY A 400 16.40 4.16 -34.34
C GLY A 400 15.13 4.98 -34.08
N ALA A 401 15.09 6.25 -34.49
CA ALA A 401 13.87 7.05 -34.47
C ALA A 401 12.81 6.44 -35.39
N ARG A 402 11.62 6.12 -34.85
CA ARG A 402 10.45 5.75 -35.66
C ARG A 402 9.72 7.01 -36.13
N ALA A 403 8.95 6.91 -37.22
CA ALA A 403 8.21 8.02 -37.83
C ALA A 403 7.21 8.77 -36.90
N ALA A 404 7.05 8.30 -35.65
CA ALA A 404 6.16 8.86 -34.63
C ALA A 404 6.87 9.65 -33.51
N GLY A 405 8.15 10.01 -33.64
CA GLY A 405 8.83 10.93 -32.70
C GLY A 405 9.43 10.28 -31.44
N ASP A 406 9.31 8.97 -31.26
CA ASP A 406 9.88 8.22 -30.14
C ASP A 406 11.30 7.72 -30.45
N ALA A 407 12.27 8.63 -30.50
CA ALA A 407 13.68 8.24 -30.53
C ALA A 407 14.15 7.94 -29.09
N PRO A 408 14.48 6.68 -28.75
CA PRO A 408 14.96 6.35 -27.41
C PRO A 408 16.32 7.02 -27.18
N CYS A 409 16.47 7.65 -26.02
CA CYS A 409 17.74 8.13 -25.50
C CYS A 409 18.24 7.19 -24.41
N ASP A 410 19.51 7.36 -24.02
CA ASP A 410 20.05 6.65 -22.87
C ASP A 410 19.23 6.99 -21.60
N PRO A 411 18.66 5.99 -20.89
CA PRO A 411 17.82 6.22 -19.72
C PRO A 411 18.53 6.89 -18.53
N SER A 412 19.86 6.91 -18.51
CA SER A 412 20.67 7.42 -17.39
C SER A 412 21.04 8.89 -17.52
N ASP A 413 21.28 9.39 -18.74
CA ASP A 413 21.73 10.77 -18.99
C ASP A 413 20.94 11.52 -20.07
N GLY A 414 20.08 10.82 -20.82
CA GLY A 414 19.28 11.40 -21.90
C GLY A 414 20.03 11.56 -23.22
N GLY A 415 21.21 10.96 -23.37
CA GLY A 415 22.03 11.01 -24.58
C GLY A 415 21.35 10.35 -25.78
N CYS A 416 21.28 11.08 -26.89
CA CYS A 416 20.71 10.58 -28.14
C CYS A 416 21.78 9.82 -28.95
N ILE A 417 21.40 8.69 -29.53
CA ILE A 417 22.27 7.95 -30.47
C ILE A 417 22.13 8.61 -31.84
N CYS A 418 23.21 9.20 -32.37
CA CYS A 418 23.19 9.92 -33.63
C CYS A 418 23.51 9.03 -34.84
N LYS A 419 22.95 9.37 -36.00
CA LYS A 419 23.27 8.76 -37.30
C LYS A 419 24.70 9.15 -37.74
N PRO A 420 25.29 8.42 -38.70
CA PRO A 420 26.61 8.75 -39.23
C PRO A 420 26.71 10.22 -39.70
N GLY A 421 27.78 10.90 -39.33
CA GLY A 421 28.00 12.32 -39.67
C GLY A 421 27.15 13.33 -38.88
N VAL A 422 26.27 12.89 -37.99
CA VAL A 422 25.41 13.75 -37.15
C VAL A 422 25.94 13.82 -35.73
N GLY A 423 25.89 15.00 -35.11
CA GLY A 423 26.35 15.25 -33.75
C GLY A 423 25.45 16.20 -32.96
N GLY A 424 25.90 16.55 -31.76
CA GLY A 424 25.13 17.31 -30.78
C GLY A 424 24.34 16.42 -29.83
N ALA A 425 24.02 16.93 -28.62
CA ALA A 425 23.30 16.17 -27.59
C ALA A 425 21.91 15.68 -28.05
N ARG A 426 21.33 16.33 -29.07
CA ARG A 426 20.04 16.00 -29.67
C ARG A 426 20.15 15.42 -31.08
N CYS A 427 21.35 15.21 -31.62
CA CYS A 427 21.55 14.79 -33.02
C CYS A 427 20.91 15.73 -34.05
N ASP A 428 21.00 17.04 -33.83
CA ASP A 428 20.29 18.08 -34.58
C ASP A 428 21.18 18.84 -35.58
N ARG A 429 22.45 18.44 -35.73
CA ARG A 429 23.42 19.09 -36.63
C ARG A 429 24.45 18.11 -37.16
N CYS A 430 25.08 18.44 -38.28
CA CYS A 430 26.23 17.68 -38.75
C CYS A 430 27.44 17.87 -37.83
N MET A 431 28.26 16.82 -37.72
CA MET A 431 29.58 16.92 -37.11
C MET A 431 30.50 17.79 -37.96
N VAL A 432 31.57 18.29 -37.36
CA VAL A 432 32.66 18.97 -38.09
C VAL A 432 33.21 18.01 -39.16
N GLY A 433 33.42 18.51 -40.38
CA GLY A 433 33.81 17.70 -41.54
C GLY A 433 32.66 16.97 -42.24
N TYR A 434 31.39 17.29 -41.91
CA TYR A 434 30.20 16.74 -42.57
C TYR A 434 29.18 17.83 -42.92
N TRP A 435 28.40 17.62 -43.98
CA TRP A 435 27.40 18.55 -44.49
C TRP A 435 26.11 17.88 -44.97
N GLY A 436 25.07 18.69 -45.19
CA GLY A 436 23.83 18.28 -45.83
C GLY A 436 22.96 17.38 -44.93
N PHE A 437 22.54 17.88 -43.77
CA PHE A 437 21.73 17.13 -42.80
C PHE A 437 20.46 16.53 -43.41
N HIS A 438 20.35 15.20 -43.40
CA HIS A 438 19.23 14.49 -44.03
C HIS A 438 18.82 13.20 -43.29
N GLN A 439 17.80 12.51 -43.79
CA GLN A 439 17.23 11.32 -43.14
C GLN A 439 18.20 10.13 -42.96
N TYR A 440 19.35 10.10 -43.63
CA TYR A 440 20.37 9.05 -43.45
C TYR A 440 21.64 9.55 -42.75
N GLY A 441 21.66 10.80 -42.27
CA GLY A 441 22.80 11.38 -41.58
C GLY A 441 23.35 12.63 -42.29
N CYS A 442 24.66 12.80 -42.28
CA CYS A 442 25.36 13.83 -43.05
C CYS A 442 26.44 13.22 -43.94
N ARG A 443 26.76 13.89 -45.04
CA ARG A 443 27.80 13.47 -45.98
C ARG A 443 29.16 14.03 -45.56
N PRO A 444 30.26 13.27 -45.68
CA PRO A 444 31.59 13.82 -45.42
C PRO A 444 31.92 14.93 -46.41
N CYS A 445 32.64 15.96 -45.96
CA CYS A 445 33.19 17.00 -46.84
C CYS A 445 34.24 16.39 -47.77
N ASP A 446 34.26 16.82 -49.04
CA ASP A 446 35.34 16.49 -49.98
C ASP A 446 36.30 17.67 -50.10
N CYS A 447 36.87 18.05 -48.95
CA CYS A 447 37.69 19.25 -48.78
C CYS A 447 39.00 18.88 -48.07
N ALA A 448 40.07 19.61 -48.36
CA ALA A 448 41.34 19.49 -47.63
C ALA A 448 41.26 20.04 -46.17
N GLY A 449 40.16 20.75 -45.84
CA GLY A 449 39.85 21.30 -44.52
C GLY A 449 38.34 21.19 -44.22
N ASP A 450 37.82 22.08 -43.36
CA ASP A 450 36.39 22.09 -43.01
C ASP A 450 35.50 22.59 -44.18
N CYS A 451 34.22 22.22 -44.15
CA CYS A 451 33.22 22.69 -45.10
C CYS A 451 31.98 23.25 -44.40
N ASP A 452 31.22 24.10 -45.10
CA ASP A 452 29.96 24.62 -44.59
C ASP A 452 28.95 23.48 -44.35
N PRO A 453 28.34 23.36 -43.15
CA PRO A 453 27.44 22.26 -42.83
C PRO A 453 26.15 22.18 -43.66
N PHE A 454 25.76 23.26 -44.36
CA PHE A 454 24.54 23.33 -45.15
C PHE A 454 24.81 23.19 -46.65
N THR A 455 25.83 23.87 -47.18
CA THR A 455 26.15 23.89 -48.62
C THR A 455 27.20 22.86 -49.02
N GLY A 456 28.08 22.46 -48.10
CA GLY A 456 29.22 21.59 -48.38
C GLY A 456 30.42 22.30 -49.02
N ASP A 457 30.37 23.63 -49.13
CA ASP A 457 31.44 24.43 -49.72
C ASP A 457 32.68 24.42 -48.82
N CYS A 458 33.85 24.21 -49.41
CA CYS A 458 35.09 24.21 -48.65
C CYS A 458 35.41 25.60 -48.09
N VAL A 459 35.70 25.67 -46.79
CA VAL A 459 36.17 26.90 -46.17
C VAL A 459 37.65 27.04 -46.50
N SER A 460 37.99 27.86 -47.49
CA SER A 460 39.37 28.14 -47.85
C SER A 460 39.90 29.31 -47.01
N ASP A 461 40.88 29.05 -46.13
CA ASP A 461 41.61 30.09 -45.39
C ASP A 461 42.55 30.89 -46.31
N LEU A 462 42.01 31.60 -47.29
CA LEU A 462 42.77 32.42 -48.25
C LEU A 462 42.10 33.77 -48.53
N TYR A 463 42.01 34.64 -47.53
CA TYR A 463 41.89 36.12 -47.63
C TYR A 463 42.26 36.70 -46.24
N ASN A 464 43.14 37.67 -45.98
CA ASN A 464 43.77 38.72 -46.80
C ASN A 464 45.01 39.32 -46.07
N LEU A 465 46.11 39.53 -46.80
CA LEU A 465 47.00 40.68 -46.59
C LEU A 465 46.54 41.75 -47.60
N GLU A 466 45.86 42.78 -47.12
CA GLU A 466 46.00 44.19 -47.53
C GLU A 466 44.80 45.02 -47.07
N ALA A 467 45.09 46.28 -46.77
CA ALA A 467 44.34 47.13 -45.88
C ALA A 467 43.24 47.95 -46.57
N ASN A 468 42.29 48.36 -45.70
CA ASN A 468 41.61 49.67 -45.69
C ASN A 468 40.25 49.78 -46.41
N ALA A 469 39.16 49.68 -45.63
CA ALA A 469 38.12 50.72 -45.50
C ALA A 469 36.90 50.18 -44.71
N SER A 470 36.62 50.84 -43.58
CA SER A 470 35.32 50.99 -42.91
C SER A 470 34.36 49.78 -42.80
N GLN A 471 34.40 49.18 -41.60
CA GLN A 471 33.50 48.19 -40.97
C GLN A 471 33.52 46.75 -41.51
N PRO A 472 34.00 45.81 -40.66
CA PRO A 472 33.50 44.45 -40.71
C PRO A 472 33.08 43.87 -39.34
N VAL A 473 32.09 42.99 -39.46
CA VAL A 473 31.57 42.01 -38.51
C VAL A 473 32.70 41.38 -37.67
N ARG A 474 32.44 41.20 -36.36
CA ARG A 474 33.39 40.56 -35.43
C ARG A 474 33.64 39.10 -35.84
N ILE A 475 34.70 38.90 -36.60
CA ILE A 475 35.36 37.61 -36.81
C ILE A 475 36.02 37.24 -35.49
N PHE A 476 35.56 36.16 -34.86
CA PHE A 476 36.17 35.59 -33.66
C PHE A 476 37.58 35.08 -33.99
N ARG A 477 38.53 35.34 -33.10
CA ARG A 477 39.94 34.96 -33.23
C ARG A 477 40.12 33.44 -33.15
N VAL A 478 41.07 32.94 -33.94
CA VAL A 478 41.64 31.58 -33.87
C VAL A 478 42.55 31.44 -32.64
N ASP A 479 42.00 31.74 -31.45
CA ASP A 479 42.58 31.46 -30.13
C ASP A 479 41.54 30.83 -29.17
N GLU A 480 40.34 30.47 -29.66
CA GLU A 480 39.30 29.79 -28.87
C GLU A 480 38.95 28.39 -29.40
N LEU A 481 39.93 27.68 -29.97
CA LEU A 481 39.88 26.21 -30.05
C LEU A 481 40.43 25.61 -28.74
N PHE A 482 39.56 24.93 -27.99
CA PHE A 482 39.90 23.99 -26.92
C PHE A 482 41.01 24.43 -25.94
N SER A 483 40.74 25.46 -25.15
CA SER A 483 41.37 25.55 -23.84
C SER A 483 40.66 24.64 -22.86
N ALA A 484 41.39 23.67 -22.28
CA ALA A 484 41.02 22.88 -21.11
C ALA A 484 40.90 23.73 -19.82
N LEU A 485 40.39 24.95 -19.93
CA LEU A 485 40.32 25.94 -18.85
C LEU A 485 38.90 26.30 -18.41
N HIS A 486 37.85 25.77 -19.05
CA HIS A 486 36.46 26.00 -18.63
C HIS A 486 35.70 24.71 -18.26
N TYR A 487 36.39 23.78 -17.60
CA TYR A 487 35.86 23.20 -16.35
C TYR A 487 37.03 22.85 -15.43
N SER A 488 37.28 23.75 -14.48
CA SER A 488 38.19 23.56 -13.36
C SER A 488 37.55 22.64 -12.31
N GLY A 489 37.39 21.37 -12.64
CA GLY A 489 37.44 20.31 -11.64
C GLY A 489 38.86 19.80 -11.60
N LYS A 490 39.74 20.43 -10.81
CA LYS A 490 41.14 19.99 -10.65
C LYS A 490 41.12 18.53 -10.17
N CYS A 491 41.46 17.56 -11.03
CA CYS A 491 41.91 16.26 -10.55
C CYS A 491 43.29 16.50 -9.90
N GLU A 492 43.30 16.81 -8.60
CA GLU A 492 44.53 16.95 -7.83
C GLU A 492 45.11 15.56 -7.55
N CYS A 493 45.96 15.07 -8.45
CA CYS A 493 46.79 13.91 -8.16
C CYS A 493 47.84 14.32 -7.12
N LYS A 494 47.83 13.70 -5.94
CA LYS A 494 48.98 13.79 -5.02
C LYS A 494 50.13 13.01 -5.63
N GLU A 495 51.01 13.69 -6.35
CA GLU A 495 52.23 13.10 -6.87
C GLU A 495 53.10 12.59 -5.71
N GLN A 496 53.66 11.39 -5.85
CA GLN A 496 54.64 10.93 -4.87
C GLN A 496 55.87 11.86 -4.88
N PRO A 497 56.25 12.45 -3.74
CA PRO A 497 57.52 13.15 -3.65
C PRO A 497 58.66 12.14 -3.79
N LEU A 498 59.72 12.52 -4.50
CA LEU A 498 60.98 11.79 -4.50
C LEU A 498 61.67 11.99 -3.13
N THR A 499 61.10 11.43 -2.06
CA THR A 499 61.62 11.52 -0.69
C THR A 499 62.58 10.37 -0.41
N ASN A 500 63.73 10.69 0.19
CA ASN A 500 64.81 9.84 0.74
C ASN A 500 65.16 8.55 -0.04
N SER A 501 66.45 8.34 -0.32
CA SER A 501 66.96 7.19 -1.09
C SER A 501 66.44 5.83 -0.59
N LYS A 502 66.33 5.64 0.72
CA LYS A 502 65.78 4.42 1.34
C LYS A 502 64.31 4.15 0.97
N LEU A 503 63.48 5.18 0.80
CA LEU A 503 62.05 5.03 0.50
C LEU A 503 61.81 4.71 -0.98
N PHE A 504 62.66 5.23 -1.88
CA PHE A 504 62.59 4.91 -3.31
C PHE A 504 62.93 3.44 -3.59
N CYS A 505 63.92 2.90 -2.88
CA CYS A 505 64.35 1.51 -3.05
C CYS A 505 63.38 0.48 -2.43
N THR A 506 62.70 0.81 -1.32
CA THR A 506 61.73 -0.08 -0.69
C THR A 506 60.43 -0.27 -1.50
N MET A 507 60.19 0.56 -2.51
CA MET A 507 58.98 0.49 -3.35
C MET A 507 59.02 -0.62 -4.41
N ASN A 508 60.17 -1.24 -4.69
CA ASN A 508 60.30 -2.40 -5.61
C ASN A 508 59.60 -2.19 -6.98
N TYR A 509 59.94 -1.09 -7.66
CA TYR A 509 59.51 -0.84 -9.05
C TYR A 509 60.03 -1.94 -9.99
N ALA A 510 59.16 -2.41 -10.88
CA ALA A 510 59.50 -3.44 -11.87
C ALA A 510 60.28 -2.86 -13.06
N TYR A 511 60.12 -1.57 -13.34
CA TYR A 511 60.83 -0.86 -14.40
C TYR A 511 61.00 0.62 -14.06
N VAL A 512 62.05 1.23 -14.62
CA VAL A 512 62.33 2.67 -14.59
C VAL A 512 62.74 3.11 -15.99
N LEU A 513 61.94 3.97 -16.62
CA LEU A 513 62.06 4.34 -18.03
C LEU A 513 62.06 5.86 -18.23
N LYS A 514 62.77 6.32 -19.27
CA LYS A 514 62.54 7.60 -19.92
C LYS A 514 61.64 7.37 -21.13
N VAL A 515 60.46 7.99 -21.14
CA VAL A 515 59.47 7.80 -22.20
C VAL A 515 58.97 9.14 -22.73
N LYS A 516 58.61 9.19 -24.02
CA LYS A 516 57.84 10.29 -24.62
C LYS A 516 56.43 9.78 -24.92
N VAL A 517 55.42 10.47 -24.40
CA VAL A 517 54.02 10.08 -24.64
C VAL A 517 53.63 10.46 -26.06
N LEU A 518 53.14 9.50 -26.83
CA LEU A 518 52.71 9.70 -28.21
C LEU A 518 51.22 10.02 -28.25
N SER A 519 50.42 9.20 -27.60
CA SER A 519 48.96 9.34 -27.55
C SER A 519 48.40 8.63 -26.32
N ALA A 520 47.27 9.10 -25.83
CA ALA A 520 46.51 8.47 -24.76
C ALA A 520 45.09 8.21 -25.26
N HIS A 521 44.62 6.97 -25.12
CA HIS A 521 43.30 6.55 -25.57
C HIS A 521 42.50 5.98 -24.41
N ASP A 522 41.26 6.44 -24.26
CA ASP A 522 40.31 5.85 -23.32
C ASP A 522 39.53 4.74 -24.04
N LYS A 523 39.67 3.50 -23.57
CA LYS A 523 38.95 2.32 -24.09
C LYS A 523 37.67 2.04 -23.30
N GLY A 524 37.24 2.96 -22.43
CA GLY A 524 36.05 2.88 -21.60
C GLY A 524 36.21 2.03 -20.34
N SER A 525 36.90 0.88 -20.43
CA SER A 525 37.19 0.02 -19.26
C SER A 525 38.56 0.29 -18.61
N HIS A 526 39.49 0.84 -19.38
CA HIS A 526 40.84 1.22 -18.96
C HIS A 526 41.43 2.23 -19.95
N ALA A 527 42.46 2.96 -19.51
CA ALA A 527 43.22 3.85 -20.39
C ALA A 527 44.45 3.12 -20.95
N GLU A 528 44.78 3.40 -22.19
CA GLU A 528 46.00 2.94 -22.86
C GLU A 528 46.83 4.15 -23.29
N VAL A 529 48.05 4.25 -22.77
CA VAL A 529 48.97 5.35 -23.08
C VAL A 529 50.12 4.79 -23.92
N GLU A 530 50.13 5.12 -25.20
CA GLU A 530 51.20 4.71 -26.11
C GLU A 530 52.41 5.63 -25.93
N VAL A 531 53.56 5.04 -25.60
CA VAL A 531 54.79 5.77 -25.34
C VAL A 531 55.96 5.25 -26.16
N LYS A 532 56.87 6.15 -26.50
CA LYS A 532 58.17 5.80 -27.09
C LYS A 532 59.22 5.74 -25.98
N VAL A 533 59.74 4.55 -25.70
CA VAL A 533 60.81 4.34 -24.72
C VAL A 533 62.13 4.85 -25.31
N GLN A 534 62.62 5.96 -24.76
CA GLN A 534 63.88 6.57 -25.19
C GLN A 534 65.08 6.00 -24.43
N LYS A 535 64.91 5.66 -23.15
CA LYS A 535 65.98 5.09 -22.32
C LYS A 535 65.40 4.16 -21.25
N VAL A 536 66.04 3.02 -21.02
CA VAL A 536 65.76 2.11 -19.91
C VAL A 536 66.81 2.37 -18.84
N LEU A 537 66.39 2.69 -17.61
CA LEU A 537 67.29 2.99 -16.49
C LEU A 537 67.44 1.81 -15.53
N SER A 538 66.37 1.05 -15.30
CA SER A 538 66.38 -0.22 -14.57
C SER A 538 65.15 -1.05 -14.98
N GLN A 539 65.25 -2.37 -14.97
CA GLN A 539 64.15 -3.27 -15.31
C GLN A 539 64.35 -4.65 -14.69
N ALA A 540 63.26 -5.25 -14.21
CA ALA A 540 63.24 -6.65 -13.73
C ALA A 540 62.99 -7.66 -14.87
N ALA A 541 62.49 -7.23 -16.03
CA ALA A 541 62.23 -8.06 -17.22
C ALA A 541 62.83 -7.41 -18.48
N LYS A 542 63.13 -8.19 -19.53
CA LYS A 542 63.77 -7.72 -20.78
C LYS A 542 62.85 -6.80 -21.61
N LEU A 543 62.76 -5.52 -21.26
CA LEU A 543 62.10 -4.50 -22.09
C LEU A 543 63.08 -3.98 -23.16
N GLN A 544 62.62 -3.85 -24.40
CA GLN A 544 63.40 -3.29 -25.52
C GLN A 544 63.05 -1.81 -25.75
N ARG A 545 63.98 -1.06 -26.36
CA ARG A 545 63.70 0.32 -26.82
C ARG A 545 62.71 0.27 -27.98
N GLY A 546 61.62 1.04 -27.90
CA GLY A 546 60.56 0.99 -28.91
C GLY A 546 59.26 1.62 -28.44
N ARG A 547 58.18 1.35 -29.17
CA ARG A 547 56.81 1.72 -28.77
C ARG A 547 56.29 0.69 -27.77
N VAL A 548 55.76 1.18 -26.66
CA VAL A 548 55.22 0.38 -25.57
C VAL A 548 53.95 1.04 -25.05
N THR A 549 52.98 0.23 -24.62
CA THR A 549 51.75 0.71 -24.00
C THR A 549 51.89 0.68 -22.49
N LEU A 550 51.69 1.82 -21.85
CA LEU A 550 51.51 1.94 -20.41
C LEU A 550 50.01 1.89 -20.09
N TYR A 551 49.65 1.21 -19.02
CA TYR A 551 48.28 1.01 -18.59
C TYR A 551 48.05 1.73 -17.24
N PRO A 552 47.50 2.95 -17.24
CA PRO A 552 47.19 3.65 -16.01
C PRO A 552 45.97 3.02 -15.30
N GLU A 553 46.12 2.67 -14.03
CA GLU A 553 45.00 2.21 -13.21
C GLU A 553 44.22 3.41 -12.65
N SER A 554 42.91 3.43 -12.86
CA SER A 554 42.02 4.43 -12.27
C SER A 554 41.70 4.06 -10.82
N TRP A 555 41.78 5.03 -9.91
CA TRP A 555 41.40 4.82 -8.50
C TRP A 555 39.90 5.10 -8.26
N THR A 556 39.17 5.67 -9.22
CA THR A 556 37.76 6.06 -9.02
C THR A 556 36.86 5.66 -10.19
N ALA A 557 35.58 5.43 -9.88
CA ALA A 557 34.52 5.12 -10.85
C ALA A 557 34.16 6.30 -11.80
N ARG A 558 35.00 7.34 -11.89
CA ARG A 558 34.77 8.58 -12.66
C ARG A 558 35.94 8.96 -13.59
N GLY A 559 36.83 8.04 -13.93
CA GLY A 559 37.72 8.18 -15.10
C GLY A 559 38.98 9.04 -14.97
N CYS A 560 39.35 9.58 -13.79
CA CYS A 560 40.68 10.21 -13.63
C CYS A 560 41.77 9.14 -13.44
N THR A 561 42.79 9.16 -14.30
CA THR A 561 44.02 8.35 -14.19
C THR A 561 45.10 9.17 -13.46
N CYS A 562 45.63 8.66 -12.35
CA CYS A 562 46.72 9.30 -11.60
C CYS A 562 47.92 8.35 -11.52
N PRO A 563 49.14 8.78 -11.92
CA PRO A 563 49.52 10.10 -12.44
C PRO A 563 49.09 10.39 -13.89
N ILE A 564 48.92 11.67 -14.23
CA ILE A 564 48.48 12.12 -15.56
C ILE A 564 49.68 12.12 -16.54
N LEU A 565 49.52 11.44 -17.67
CA LEU A 565 50.53 11.37 -18.74
C LEU A 565 50.04 12.13 -19.98
N ASN A 566 50.45 13.38 -20.10
CA ASN A 566 50.04 14.21 -21.23
C ASN A 566 50.80 13.85 -22.52
N PRO A 567 50.10 13.68 -23.68
CA PRO A 567 50.73 13.52 -24.98
C PRO A 567 51.75 14.62 -25.30
N GLY A 568 52.84 14.25 -25.99
CA GLY A 568 53.90 15.16 -26.38
C GLY A 568 54.98 15.43 -25.33
N VAL A 569 54.72 15.11 -24.05
CA VAL A 569 55.65 15.36 -22.93
C VAL A 569 56.56 14.15 -22.66
N GLU A 570 57.80 14.42 -22.24
CA GLU A 570 58.75 13.41 -21.79
C GLU A 570 58.66 13.21 -20.27
N TYR A 571 58.58 11.96 -19.82
CA TYR A 571 58.49 11.60 -18.41
C TYR A 571 59.57 10.59 -18.00
N LEU A 572 60.00 10.70 -16.74
CA LEU A 572 60.56 9.59 -15.98
C LEU A 572 59.38 8.80 -15.39
N VAL A 573 59.29 7.51 -15.71
CA VAL A 573 58.25 6.61 -15.19
C VAL A 573 58.90 5.44 -14.49
N ALA A 574 58.65 5.29 -13.19
CA ALA A 574 58.94 4.09 -12.42
C ALA A 574 57.63 3.45 -11.97
N GLY A 575 57.38 2.22 -12.43
CA GLY A 575 56.08 1.56 -12.27
C GLY A 575 56.20 0.08 -11.94
N HIS A 576 55.05 -0.58 -11.87
CA HIS A 576 54.94 -2.01 -11.55
C HIS A 576 54.47 -2.79 -12.78
N ALA A 577 54.75 -4.09 -12.82
CA ALA A 577 54.32 -4.94 -13.92
C ALA A 577 53.31 -5.98 -13.40
N ASP A 578 52.22 -6.19 -14.14
CA ASP A 578 51.33 -7.33 -13.89
C ASP A 578 51.95 -8.59 -14.48
N ARG A 579 52.41 -9.50 -13.61
CA ARG A 579 53.05 -10.77 -14.01
C ARG A 579 52.11 -11.73 -14.76
N LYS A 580 50.78 -11.58 -14.64
CA LYS A 580 49.80 -12.46 -15.32
C LYS A 580 49.47 -12.01 -16.74
N ARG A 581 49.49 -10.70 -17.00
CA ARG A 581 49.10 -10.11 -18.30
C ARG A 581 50.25 -9.48 -19.07
N GLY A 582 51.42 -9.31 -18.45
CA GLY A 582 52.58 -8.64 -19.05
C GLY A 582 52.40 -7.13 -19.23
N HIS A 583 51.39 -6.54 -18.60
CA HIS A 583 51.08 -5.11 -18.71
C HIS A 583 52.01 -4.28 -17.83
N LEU A 584 52.48 -3.15 -18.37
CA LEU A 584 53.22 -2.14 -17.61
C LEU A 584 52.22 -1.19 -16.95
N LEU A 585 51.99 -1.40 -15.66
CA LEU A 585 51.00 -0.66 -14.89
C LEU A 585 51.59 0.65 -14.37
N VAL A 586 50.77 1.69 -14.40
CA VAL A 586 51.07 3.00 -13.81
C VAL A 586 49.92 3.34 -12.86
N ASN A 587 50.19 3.45 -11.57
CA ASN A 587 49.17 3.71 -10.55
C ASN A 587 49.68 4.70 -9.51
N MET A 588 48.90 4.97 -8.46
CA MET A 588 49.26 5.97 -7.43
C MET A 588 50.55 5.63 -6.64
N LYS A 589 51.03 4.38 -6.71
CA LYS A 589 52.32 3.98 -6.12
C LYS A 589 53.49 4.14 -7.09
N SER A 590 53.21 4.42 -8.36
CA SER A 590 54.21 4.66 -9.40
C SER A 590 54.73 6.08 -9.32
N LEU A 591 56.03 6.26 -9.61
CA LEU A 591 56.63 7.57 -9.70
C LEU A 591 56.59 8.05 -11.15
N VAL A 592 55.87 9.12 -11.41
CA VAL A 592 55.84 9.80 -12.70
C VAL A 592 56.22 11.25 -12.49
N LYS A 593 57.28 11.70 -13.16
CA LYS A 593 57.73 13.10 -13.12
C LYS A 593 58.18 13.55 -14.51
N PRO A 594 57.91 14.80 -14.90
CA PRO A 594 58.46 15.37 -16.13
C PRO A 594 59.97 15.18 -16.20
N TRP A 595 60.48 14.75 -17.34
CA TRP A 595 61.88 14.42 -17.49
C TRP A 595 62.76 15.68 -17.41
N THR A 596 63.79 15.62 -16.57
CA THR A 596 64.90 16.58 -16.57
C THR A 596 66.23 15.84 -16.50
N ALA A 597 67.28 16.40 -17.11
CA ALA A 597 68.61 15.78 -17.10
C ALA A 597 69.21 15.64 -15.69
N THR A 598 68.81 16.51 -14.75
CA THR A 598 69.21 16.44 -13.33
C THR A 598 68.49 15.32 -12.60
N LEU A 599 67.18 15.16 -12.84
CA LEU A 599 66.38 14.06 -12.26
C LEU A 599 66.87 12.70 -12.74
N GLY A 600 67.14 12.55 -14.04
CA GLY A 600 67.68 11.32 -14.60
C GLY A 600 69.02 10.91 -13.97
N ARG A 601 69.93 11.87 -13.75
CA ARG A 601 71.21 11.63 -13.05
C ARG A 601 71.03 11.25 -11.59
N LYS A 602 70.11 11.90 -10.86
CA LYS A 602 69.79 11.58 -9.46
C LYS A 602 69.25 10.16 -9.32
N VAL A 603 68.30 9.75 -10.16
CA VAL A 603 67.71 8.41 -10.11
C VAL A 603 68.70 7.32 -10.53
N LEU A 604 69.54 7.58 -11.52
CA LEU A 604 70.66 6.67 -11.87
C LEU A 604 71.66 6.49 -10.72
N ALA A 605 71.95 7.55 -9.96
CA ALA A 605 72.83 7.47 -8.79
C ALA A 605 72.18 6.67 -7.64
N LEU A 606 70.88 6.86 -7.40
CA LEU A 606 70.10 6.11 -6.41
C LEU A 606 70.05 4.61 -6.73
N LEU A 607 69.75 4.28 -7.99
CA LEU A 607 69.70 2.89 -8.47
C LEU A 607 71.07 2.18 -8.37
N LYS A 608 72.19 2.91 -8.45
CA LYS A 608 73.54 2.34 -8.37
C LYS A 608 74.13 2.26 -6.95
N LYS A 609 73.70 3.12 -6.02
CA LYS A 609 74.29 3.24 -4.68
C LYS A 609 73.43 2.70 -3.54
N ASP A 610 72.11 2.87 -3.61
CA ASP A 610 71.22 2.67 -2.46
C ASP A 610 70.18 1.55 -2.67
N CYS A 611 69.87 1.20 -3.93
CA CYS A 611 68.98 0.09 -4.26
C CYS A 611 69.82 -1.10 -4.75
N ASN A 612 69.71 -2.27 -4.10
CA ASN A 612 70.38 -3.50 -4.53
C ASN A 612 69.61 -4.15 -5.70
N TRP A 613 69.53 -3.47 -6.85
CA TRP A 613 68.77 -3.90 -8.04
C TRP A 613 69.67 -4.20 -9.23
#